data_AF-A0A4R6BJ12-F1
#
_entry.id   AF-A0A4R6BJ12-F1
#
_cell.length_a   1.000
_cell.length_b   1.000
_cell.length_c   1.000
_cell.angle_alpha   90.00
_cell.angle_beta   90.00
_cell.angle_gamma   90.00
#
_symmetry.space_group_name_H-M   'P 1'
#
loop_
_entity.id
_entity.type
_entity.pdbx_description
1 polymer ?
#
loop_
_entity_poly.entity_id
_entity_poly.type
_entity_poly.pdbx_seq_one_letter_code
_entity_poly.pdbx_strand_id
1 'polypeptide(L)'
;MLITLSVVINSVLRAAYADMTTSTADNENIIKLLETSHNNSEINWQLDINKLSNNLSKDVVTLKLQGAHQIDLPALNAAFKEQRIEVSQPDGSQSIYRLKINGLTQAYTVNLKTYIIDQSSNYRLTAETTSSEAPIQSSDVVYQLKEVTGQLDYQKVPVDVTAPDTIIYLVNTLTNEMVQKQSVPSTATTYIFNYVRTYDNNGRAID
;
A
#
# COMPACT_ATOMS: atom_id res chain seq x y z
N MET A 1 3.39 32.71 32.46
CA MET A 1 2.21 31.83 32.32
C MET A 1 2.59 30.75 31.31
N LEU A 2 2.91 29.54 31.78
CA LEU A 2 3.23 28.40 30.92
C LEU A 2 1.91 27.81 30.40
N ILE A 3 1.74 27.77 29.09
CA ILE A 3 0.67 26.97 28.48
C ILE A 3 1.32 25.67 28.01
N THR A 4 1.22 24.62 28.81
CA THR A 4 1.48 23.26 28.39
C THR A 4 0.33 22.83 27.48
N LEU A 5 0.61 22.67 26.19
CA LEU A 5 -0.34 22.10 25.23
C LEU A 5 -0.17 20.58 25.24
N SER A 6 -1.06 19.89 25.95
CA SER A 6 -1.20 18.44 25.83
C SER A 6 -1.87 18.12 24.49
N VAL A 7 -1.07 17.74 23.48
CA VAL A 7 -1.61 17.19 22.24
C VAL A 7 -1.93 15.72 22.48
N VAL A 8 -3.21 15.42 22.70
CA VAL A 8 -3.74 14.07 22.51
C VAL A 8 -3.71 13.82 21.01
N ILE A 9 -2.78 12.98 20.54
CA ILE A 9 -2.76 12.49 19.17
C ILE A 9 -3.90 11.48 19.07
N ASN A 10 -5.13 11.96 18.91
CA ASN A 10 -6.19 11.11 18.38
C ASN A 10 -5.75 10.74 16.96
N SER A 11 -5.52 9.46 16.74
CA SER A 11 -5.24 8.83 15.46
C SER A 11 -6.46 8.91 14.54
N VAL A 12 -6.86 10.13 14.18
CA VAL A 12 -7.95 10.38 13.23
C VAL A 12 -7.37 10.18 11.84
N LEU A 13 -7.57 8.98 11.32
CA LEU A 13 -7.70 8.61 9.90
C LEU A 13 -7.02 9.58 8.92
N ARG A 14 -5.73 9.34 8.64
CA ARG A 14 -5.02 9.89 7.48
C ARG A 14 -5.47 9.16 6.20
N ALA A 15 -6.77 9.11 5.91
CA ALA A 15 -7.32 8.23 4.88
C ALA A 15 -6.81 8.54 3.47
N ALA A 16 -6.40 9.79 3.21
CA ALA A 16 -6.04 10.28 1.88
C ALA A 16 -4.54 10.56 1.64
N TYR A 17 -3.71 10.55 2.69
CA TYR A 17 -2.26 10.58 2.50
C TYR A 17 -1.74 9.17 2.36
N ALA A 18 -0.86 8.93 1.38
CA ALA A 18 -0.21 7.63 1.23
C ALA A 18 0.60 7.33 2.48
N ASP A 19 0.27 6.22 3.14
CA ASP A 19 1.14 5.65 4.16
C ASP A 19 2.48 5.30 3.50
N MET A 20 3.56 5.68 4.16
CA MET A 20 4.91 5.34 3.73
C MET A 20 5.27 3.89 4.11
N THR A 21 4.48 3.26 5.00
CA THR A 21 4.62 1.86 5.38
C THR A 21 3.33 1.14 5.04
N THR A 22 3.34 0.46 3.90
CA THR A 22 2.16 -0.19 3.33
C THR A 22 2.10 -1.70 3.59
N SER A 23 3.26 -2.29 3.89
CA SER A 23 3.38 -3.70 4.23
C SER A 23 3.01 -3.97 5.68
N THR A 24 2.24 -5.05 5.88
CA THR A 24 1.90 -5.61 7.17
C THR A 24 2.19 -7.11 7.18
N ALA A 25 2.57 -7.64 8.32
CA ALA A 25 2.73 -9.07 8.54
C ALA A 25 2.48 -9.40 10.01
N ASP A 26 1.58 -10.37 10.28
CA ASP A 26 1.36 -10.85 11.64
C ASP A 26 2.62 -11.56 12.17
N ASN A 27 3.33 -12.26 11.29
CA ASN A 27 4.58 -12.93 11.59
C ASN A 27 5.48 -13.09 10.35
N GLU A 28 6.45 -12.20 10.21
CA GLU A 28 7.40 -12.19 9.08
C GLU A 28 8.27 -13.46 8.96
N ASN A 29 8.37 -14.26 10.03
CA ASN A 29 9.12 -15.53 9.99
C ASN A 29 8.34 -16.67 9.33
N ILE A 30 7.02 -16.51 9.17
CA ILE A 30 6.12 -17.51 8.59
C ILE A 30 5.79 -17.10 7.16
N ILE A 31 5.27 -15.89 6.98
CA ILE A 31 5.03 -15.31 5.66
C ILE A 31 5.32 -13.82 5.70
N LYS A 32 5.99 -13.32 4.67
CA LYS A 32 6.19 -11.88 4.46
C LYS A 32 5.95 -11.55 3.00
N LEU A 33 5.08 -10.60 2.76
CA LEU A 33 4.78 -10.07 1.44
C LEU A 33 5.15 -8.61 1.38
N LEU A 34 5.93 -8.26 0.36
CA LEU A 34 6.43 -6.91 0.13
C LEU A 34 6.27 -6.55 -1.34
N GLU A 35 5.83 -5.33 -1.62
CA GLU A 35 6.11 -4.69 -2.89
C GLU A 35 7.61 -4.38 -2.97
N THR A 36 8.18 -4.57 -4.16
CA THR A 36 9.60 -4.31 -4.43
C THR A 36 9.81 -3.23 -5.49
N SER A 37 8.88 -3.14 -6.45
CA SER A 37 8.81 -2.07 -7.44
C SER A 37 7.48 -2.09 -8.17
N HIS A 38 7.05 -0.95 -8.69
CA HIS A 38 5.88 -0.85 -9.57
C HIS A 38 6.05 0.26 -10.60
N ASN A 39 5.20 0.18 -11.63
CA ASN A 39 4.96 1.25 -12.59
C ASN A 39 3.47 1.25 -12.97
N ASN A 40 3.11 2.00 -14.01
CA ASN A 40 1.72 2.15 -14.46
C ASN A 40 1.10 0.90 -15.10
N SER A 41 1.88 -0.17 -15.32
CA SER A 41 1.46 -1.42 -15.99
C SER A 41 1.67 -2.68 -15.16
N GLU A 42 2.60 -2.67 -14.20
CA GLU A 42 2.94 -3.86 -13.42
C GLU A 42 3.42 -3.52 -12.01
N ILE A 43 3.28 -4.50 -11.11
CA ILE A 43 3.78 -4.48 -9.74
C ILE A 43 4.56 -5.77 -9.49
N ASN A 44 5.77 -5.62 -8.96
CA ASN A 44 6.63 -6.71 -8.55
C ASN A 44 6.58 -6.88 -7.03
N TRP A 45 6.32 -8.09 -6.58
CA TRP A 45 6.22 -8.45 -5.18
C TRP A 45 7.26 -9.50 -4.82
N GLN A 46 7.66 -9.53 -3.57
CA GLN A 46 8.44 -10.60 -2.97
C GLN A 46 7.60 -11.28 -1.90
N LEU A 47 7.45 -12.58 -2.01
CA LEU A 47 6.84 -13.43 -1.00
C LEU A 47 7.90 -14.33 -0.39
N ASP A 48 8.17 -14.12 0.89
CA ASP A 48 8.96 -15.03 1.71
C ASP A 48 8.01 -15.98 2.45
N ILE A 49 8.31 -17.26 2.40
CA ILE A 49 7.59 -18.34 3.06
C ILE A 49 8.59 -19.06 3.97
N ASN A 50 8.20 -19.23 5.22
CA ASN A 50 8.85 -20.07 6.20
C ASN A 50 10.33 -19.73 6.50
N LYS A 51 10.65 -18.45 6.75
CA LYS A 51 12.05 -17.98 6.95
C LYS A 51 12.84 -18.74 8.02
N LEU A 52 12.18 -19.24 9.07
CA LEU A 52 12.84 -19.98 10.17
C LEU A 52 12.54 -21.49 10.15
N SER A 53 12.06 -22.04 9.03
CA SER A 53 11.66 -23.45 8.95
C SER A 53 10.65 -23.86 10.04
N ASN A 54 9.75 -22.94 10.39
CA ASN A 54 8.56 -23.22 11.17
C ASN A 54 7.68 -24.26 10.45
N ASN A 55 7.10 -25.21 11.18
CA ASN A 55 6.09 -26.08 10.59
C ASN A 55 4.81 -25.27 10.35
N LEU A 56 4.42 -25.09 9.09
CA LEU A 56 3.08 -24.61 8.78
C LEU A 56 2.07 -25.67 9.25
N SER A 57 0.98 -25.24 9.88
CA SER A 57 -0.09 -26.19 10.26
C SER A 57 -0.89 -26.64 9.05
N LYS A 58 -0.86 -25.86 7.98
CA LYS A 58 -1.40 -26.21 6.68
C LYS A 58 -0.33 -25.93 5.65
N ASP A 59 -0.09 -26.89 4.77
CA ASP A 59 0.80 -26.70 3.64
C ASP A 59 0.14 -25.89 2.52
N VAL A 60 -0.52 -24.77 2.87
CA VAL A 60 -1.23 -23.91 1.92
C VAL A 60 -0.97 -22.46 2.26
N VAL A 61 -0.57 -21.70 1.24
CA VAL A 61 -0.60 -20.22 1.25
C VAL A 61 -1.65 -19.77 0.25
N THR A 62 -2.56 -18.90 0.67
CA THR A 62 -3.59 -18.30 -0.21
C THR A 62 -3.18 -16.88 -0.55
N LEU A 63 -3.13 -16.56 -1.84
CA LEU A 63 -2.94 -15.20 -2.34
C LEU A 63 -4.31 -14.62 -2.71
N LYS A 64 -4.60 -13.42 -2.23
CA LYS A 64 -5.80 -12.64 -2.55
C LYS A 64 -5.39 -11.30 -3.14
N LEU A 65 -5.92 -11.00 -4.33
CA LEU A 65 -5.75 -9.73 -5.00
C LEU A 65 -6.99 -8.85 -4.75
N GLN A 66 -6.75 -7.57 -4.50
CA GLN A 66 -7.77 -6.54 -4.45
C GLN A 66 -7.34 -5.36 -5.31
N GLY A 67 -8.29 -4.82 -6.07
CA GLY A 67 -8.03 -3.80 -7.09
C GLY A 67 -7.89 -4.42 -8.47
N ALA A 68 -7.78 -3.55 -9.48
CA ALA A 68 -7.75 -3.92 -10.89
C ALA A 68 -6.36 -4.41 -11.33
N HIS A 69 -5.90 -5.52 -10.75
CA HIS A 69 -4.68 -6.20 -11.15
C HIS A 69 -4.84 -7.72 -11.12
N GLN A 70 -4.00 -8.41 -11.88
CA GLN A 70 -4.03 -9.87 -12.01
C GLN A 70 -2.62 -10.46 -11.89
N ILE A 71 -2.50 -11.65 -11.31
CA ILE A 71 -1.23 -12.36 -11.24
C ILE A 71 -0.77 -12.81 -12.64
N ASP A 72 0.52 -12.68 -12.92
CA ASP A 72 1.17 -13.39 -14.02
C ASP A 72 1.22 -14.88 -13.70
N LEU A 73 0.14 -15.60 -14.02
CA LEU A 73 -0.01 -17.01 -13.68
C LEU A 73 1.05 -17.91 -14.34
N PRO A 74 1.43 -17.70 -15.63
CA PRO A 74 2.56 -18.40 -16.23
C PRO A 74 3.88 -18.21 -15.46
N ALA A 75 4.23 -16.97 -15.11
CA ALA A 75 5.45 -16.69 -14.35
C ALA A 75 5.40 -17.30 -12.94
N LEU A 76 4.23 -17.23 -12.28
CA LEU A 76 4.02 -17.83 -10.96
C LEU A 76 4.24 -19.34 -10.98
N ASN A 77 3.63 -20.03 -11.95
CA ASN A 77 3.80 -21.47 -12.14
C ASN A 77 5.26 -21.84 -12.42
N ALA A 78 5.95 -21.04 -13.23
CA ALA A 78 7.36 -21.26 -13.53
C ALA A 78 8.23 -21.12 -12.28
N ALA A 79 7.98 -20.12 -11.44
CA ALA A 79 8.74 -19.89 -10.22
C ALA A 79 8.63 -21.05 -9.22
N PHE A 80 7.47 -21.70 -9.15
CA PHE A 80 7.19 -22.78 -8.19
C PHE A 80 7.50 -24.19 -8.69
N LYS A 81 7.79 -24.37 -9.99
CA LYS A 81 7.95 -25.68 -10.63
C LYS A 81 9.00 -26.57 -9.95
N GLU A 82 10.11 -26.00 -9.49
CA GLU A 82 11.20 -26.75 -8.87
C GLU A 82 10.98 -27.02 -7.38
N GLN A 83 10.03 -26.35 -6.75
CA GLN A 83 9.83 -26.33 -5.30
C GLN A 83 8.65 -27.20 -4.83
N ARG A 84 8.07 -27.98 -5.75
CA ARG A 84 6.89 -28.82 -5.48
C ARG A 84 5.71 -28.03 -4.90
N ILE A 85 5.61 -26.75 -5.27
CA ILE A 85 4.47 -25.91 -4.92
C ILE A 85 3.50 -25.95 -6.11
N GLU A 86 2.29 -26.42 -5.86
CA GLU A 86 1.20 -26.47 -6.85
C GLU A 86 0.36 -25.20 -6.74
N VAL A 87 0.21 -24.48 -7.85
CA VAL A 87 -0.67 -23.31 -7.93
C VAL A 87 -2.05 -23.76 -8.44
N SER A 88 -3.10 -23.31 -7.77
CA SER A 88 -4.48 -23.53 -8.20
C SER A 88 -5.31 -22.26 -8.02
N GLN A 89 -6.41 -22.16 -8.76
CA GLN A 89 -7.32 -21.02 -8.74
C GLN A 89 -8.74 -21.55 -8.46
N PRO A 90 -9.12 -21.68 -7.18
CA PRO A 90 -10.24 -22.54 -6.77
C PRO A 90 -11.63 -22.03 -7.18
N ASP A 91 -11.82 -20.73 -7.37
CA ASP A 91 -13.12 -20.12 -7.67
C ASP A 91 -13.23 -19.63 -9.12
N GLY A 92 -12.20 -19.83 -9.94
CA GLY A 92 -12.11 -19.27 -11.30
C GLY A 92 -12.02 -17.75 -11.34
N SER A 93 -12.10 -17.05 -10.20
CA SER A 93 -11.88 -15.61 -10.09
C SER A 93 -10.39 -15.34 -10.20
N GLN A 94 -9.98 -14.35 -11.01
CA GLN A 94 -8.56 -13.97 -11.15
C GLN A 94 -8.00 -13.30 -9.87
N SER A 95 -8.72 -13.38 -8.75
CA SER A 95 -8.41 -12.69 -7.51
C SER A 95 -7.98 -13.61 -6.38
N ILE A 96 -8.15 -14.94 -6.48
CA ILE A 96 -7.75 -15.88 -5.43
C ILE A 96 -6.93 -17.03 -6.01
N TYR A 97 -5.72 -17.20 -5.47
CA TYR A 97 -4.81 -18.30 -5.84
C TYR A 97 -4.41 -19.07 -4.58
N ARG A 98 -4.33 -20.39 -4.70
CA ARG A 98 -3.86 -21.29 -3.63
C ARG A 98 -2.56 -21.93 -4.04
N LEU A 99 -1.56 -21.77 -3.20
CA LEU A 99 -0.25 -22.38 -3.30
C LEU A 99 -0.22 -23.56 -2.35
N LYS A 100 -0.38 -24.77 -2.86
CA LYS A 100 -0.24 -25.99 -2.07
C LYS A 100 1.23 -26.38 -2.05
N ILE A 101 1.79 -26.40 -0.85
CA ILE A 101 3.20 -26.67 -0.59
C ILE A 101 3.33 -28.18 -0.35
N ASN A 102 4.21 -28.88 -1.07
CA ASN A 102 4.44 -30.30 -0.82
C ASN A 102 5.85 -30.52 -0.24
N GLY A 103 5.98 -30.30 1.07
CA GLY A 103 7.21 -30.58 1.83
C GLY A 103 8.27 -29.48 1.77
N LEU A 104 7.98 -28.34 2.39
CA LEU A 104 8.94 -27.23 2.52
C LEU A 104 9.81 -27.38 3.76
N THR A 105 11.06 -27.80 3.58
CA THR A 105 12.03 -28.02 4.67
C THR A 105 12.90 -26.80 4.96
N GLN A 106 12.85 -25.78 4.10
CA GLN A 106 13.70 -24.60 4.17
C GLN A 106 12.89 -23.33 3.83
N ALA A 107 13.42 -22.18 4.21
CA ALA A 107 12.90 -20.89 3.77
C ALA A 107 12.84 -20.81 2.24
N TYR A 108 11.79 -20.20 1.72
CA TYR A 108 11.62 -19.98 0.30
C TYR A 108 11.20 -18.55 0.01
N THR A 109 11.91 -17.93 -0.93
CA THR A 109 11.64 -16.58 -1.40
C THR A 109 11.26 -16.68 -2.87
N VAL A 110 10.14 -16.07 -3.23
CA VAL A 110 9.66 -16.02 -4.61
C VAL A 110 9.29 -14.59 -5.01
N ASN A 111 9.67 -14.23 -6.22
CA ASN A 111 9.23 -12.98 -6.83
C ASN A 111 7.95 -13.24 -7.63
N LEU A 112 6.96 -12.40 -7.39
CA LEU A 112 5.66 -12.43 -8.02
C LEU A 112 5.50 -11.18 -8.87
N LYS A 113 4.75 -11.29 -9.96
CA LYS A 113 4.37 -10.15 -10.79
C LYS A 113 2.86 -10.11 -10.93
N THR A 114 2.30 -8.91 -10.83
CA THR A 114 0.91 -8.63 -11.21
C THR A 114 0.86 -7.57 -12.30
N TYR A 115 -0.01 -7.76 -13.30
CA TYR A 115 -0.31 -6.75 -14.31
C TYR A 115 -1.50 -5.91 -13.89
N ILE A 116 -1.37 -4.60 -14.06
CA ILE A 116 -2.45 -3.63 -13.85
C ILE A 116 -3.40 -3.72 -15.05
N ILE A 117 -4.68 -3.94 -14.77
CA ILE A 117 -5.75 -4.01 -15.76
C ILE A 117 -6.27 -2.59 -16.05
N ASP A 118 -6.46 -1.79 -15.00
CA ASP A 118 -6.81 -0.38 -15.09
C ASP A 118 -6.33 0.38 -13.83
N GLN A 119 -6.31 1.72 -13.91
CA GLN A 119 -5.84 2.61 -12.84
C GLN A 119 -6.98 3.19 -11.98
N SER A 120 -8.10 2.47 -11.88
CA SER A 120 -9.30 2.93 -11.15
C SER A 120 -9.32 2.54 -9.66
N SER A 121 -8.23 1.98 -9.13
CA SER A 121 -8.17 1.51 -7.75
C SER A 121 -6.74 1.47 -7.21
N ASN A 122 -6.61 1.35 -5.88
CA ASN A 122 -5.37 0.91 -5.26
C ASN A 122 -5.24 -0.62 -5.42
N TYR A 123 -4.00 -1.12 -5.45
CA TYR A 123 -3.74 -2.55 -5.64
C TYR A 123 -3.19 -3.16 -4.37
N ARG A 124 -3.81 -4.23 -3.88
CA ARG A 124 -3.38 -4.94 -2.69
C ARG A 124 -3.22 -6.41 -3.00
N LEU A 125 -2.08 -6.95 -2.58
CA LEU A 125 -1.87 -8.38 -2.52
C LEU A 125 -1.83 -8.80 -1.05
N THR A 126 -2.54 -9.88 -0.71
CA THR A 126 -2.55 -10.47 0.64
C THR A 126 -2.17 -11.93 0.53
N ALA A 127 -1.22 -12.36 1.36
CA ALA A 127 -0.86 -13.75 1.57
C ALA A 127 -1.41 -14.22 2.93
N GLU A 128 -2.04 -15.38 2.95
CA GLU A 128 -2.65 -15.98 4.14
C GLU A 128 -2.21 -17.43 4.31
N THR A 129 -1.93 -17.84 5.54
CA THR A 129 -1.69 -19.24 5.90
C THR A 129 -2.18 -19.53 7.32
N THR A 130 -1.91 -20.74 7.82
CA THR A 130 -2.20 -21.13 9.19
C THR A 130 -0.96 -21.77 9.82
N SER A 131 -0.59 -21.32 11.01
CA SER A 131 0.48 -21.90 11.81
C SER A 131 0.06 -21.97 13.27
N SER A 132 0.33 -23.10 13.90
CA SER A 132 -0.19 -23.46 15.23
C SER A 132 -1.69 -23.17 15.38
N GLU A 133 -2.48 -23.53 14.36
CA GLU A 133 -3.94 -23.28 14.27
C GLU A 133 -4.38 -21.81 14.22
N ALA A 134 -3.45 -20.85 14.31
CA ALA A 134 -3.74 -19.44 14.16
C ALA A 134 -3.66 -19.01 12.69
N PRO A 135 -4.62 -18.21 12.19
CA PRO A 135 -4.48 -17.55 10.90
C PRO A 135 -3.32 -16.56 10.98
N ILE A 136 -2.47 -16.56 9.95
CA ILE A 136 -1.36 -15.64 9.79
C ILE A 136 -1.55 -14.97 8.43
N GLN A 137 -1.50 -13.64 8.39
CA GLN A 137 -1.57 -12.87 7.15
C GLN A 137 -0.36 -11.94 6.99
N SER A 138 -0.03 -11.66 5.74
CA SER A 138 0.83 -10.55 5.35
C SER A 138 0.25 -9.89 4.12
N SER A 139 0.22 -8.56 4.07
CA SER A 139 -0.34 -7.80 2.96
C SER A 139 0.54 -6.62 2.63
N ASP A 140 0.48 -6.17 1.38
CA ASP A 140 1.07 -4.89 1.00
C ASP A 140 0.15 -4.22 -0.04
N VAL A 141 0.22 -2.89 -0.12
CA VAL A 141 -0.66 -2.06 -0.95
C VAL A 141 0.14 -1.02 -1.73
N VAL A 142 -0.12 -0.97 -3.03
CA VAL A 142 0.35 0.09 -3.92
C VAL A 142 -0.77 1.10 -4.11
N TYR A 143 -0.54 2.32 -3.66
CA TYR A 143 -1.47 3.42 -3.84
C TYR A 143 -1.35 4.02 -5.23
N GLN A 144 -2.49 4.35 -5.84
CA GLN A 144 -2.51 5.29 -6.96
C GLN A 144 -2.39 6.69 -6.41
N LEU A 145 -1.42 7.44 -6.93
CA LEU A 145 -1.05 8.76 -6.43
C LEU A 145 -1.28 9.82 -7.50
N LYS A 146 -1.61 11.02 -7.03
CA LYS A 146 -1.66 12.25 -7.83
C LYS A 146 -0.86 13.35 -7.15
N GLU A 147 -0.43 14.31 -7.95
CA GLU A 147 0.04 15.60 -7.46
C GLU A 147 -1.14 16.56 -7.43
N VAL A 148 -1.25 17.35 -6.36
CA VAL A 148 -2.23 18.45 -6.28
C VAL A 148 -1.44 19.75 -6.23
N THR A 149 -1.65 20.61 -7.23
CA THR A 149 -0.94 21.87 -7.36
C THR A 149 -1.89 23.06 -7.22
N GLY A 150 -1.36 24.19 -6.78
CA GLY A 150 -2.12 25.43 -6.72
C GLY A 150 -1.23 26.66 -6.86
N GLN A 151 -1.87 27.80 -7.08
CA GLN A 151 -1.23 29.11 -7.21
C GLN A 151 -1.46 29.93 -5.94
N LEU A 152 -0.49 30.77 -5.61
CA LEU A 152 -0.55 31.76 -4.53
C LEU A 152 -0.41 33.15 -5.13
N ASP A 153 -1.42 33.98 -4.87
CA ASP A 153 -1.41 35.40 -5.24
C ASP A 153 -1.71 36.23 -3.99
N TYR A 154 -0.67 36.88 -3.46
CA TYR A 154 -0.81 37.77 -2.31
C TYR A 154 -1.26 39.15 -2.80
N GLN A 155 -2.57 39.35 -2.84
CA GLN A 155 -3.13 40.63 -3.23
C GLN A 155 -3.07 41.64 -2.08
N LYS A 156 -2.77 42.90 -2.42
CA LYS A 156 -2.81 44.05 -1.50
C LYS A 156 -1.83 43.97 -0.32
N VAL A 157 -0.69 43.30 -0.49
CA VAL A 157 0.43 43.40 0.48
C VAL A 157 1.03 44.81 0.39
N PRO A 158 1.06 45.59 1.49
CA PRO A 158 1.72 46.89 1.48
C PRO A 158 3.19 46.77 1.06
N VAL A 159 3.70 47.76 0.32
CA VAL A 159 5.06 47.75 -0.26
C VAL A 159 6.19 47.63 0.78
N ASP A 160 5.89 47.96 2.03
CA ASP A 160 6.86 47.94 3.14
C ASP A 160 6.73 46.68 4.02
N VAL A 161 5.88 45.73 3.63
CA VAL A 161 5.59 44.51 4.41
C VAL A 161 6.02 43.28 3.62
N THR A 162 6.91 42.49 4.21
CA THR A 162 7.18 41.13 3.73
C THR A 162 5.98 40.26 4.08
N ALA A 163 5.36 39.62 3.09
CA ALA A 163 4.31 38.64 3.36
C ALA A 163 4.85 37.53 4.28
N PRO A 164 4.04 37.00 5.20
CA PRO A 164 4.45 35.87 6.03
C PRO A 164 4.41 34.58 5.22
N ASP A 165 5.15 33.58 5.68
CA ASP A 165 4.98 32.20 5.21
C ASP A 165 3.54 31.74 5.47
N THR A 166 2.95 31.02 4.51
CA THR A 166 1.55 30.60 4.56
C THR A 166 1.45 29.10 4.75
N ILE A 167 0.59 28.67 5.67
CA ILE A 167 0.28 27.24 5.84
C ILE A 167 -0.92 26.90 4.94
N ILE A 168 -0.71 25.98 4.01
CA ILE A 168 -1.76 25.43 3.15
C ILE A 168 -2.19 24.08 3.69
N TYR A 169 -3.51 23.88 3.77
CA TYR A 169 -4.14 22.62 4.16
C TYR A 169 -4.79 22.00 2.93
N LEU A 170 -4.45 20.75 2.63
CA LEU A 170 -5.18 19.93 1.69
C LEU A 170 -6.26 19.16 2.46
N VAL A 171 -7.51 19.30 2.06
CA VAL A 171 -8.67 18.67 2.71
C VAL A 171 -9.45 17.85 1.69
N ASN A 172 -9.92 16.67 2.09
CA ASN A 172 -10.89 15.90 1.32
C ASN A 172 -12.24 16.61 1.42
N THR A 173 -12.82 16.99 0.30
CA THR A 173 -14.04 17.80 0.27
C THR A 173 -15.31 17.01 0.62
N LEU A 174 -15.27 15.69 0.50
CA LEU A 174 -16.38 14.80 0.83
C LEU A 174 -16.43 14.48 2.33
N THR A 175 -15.26 14.28 2.95
CA THR A 175 -15.16 13.86 4.36
C THR A 175 -14.77 14.98 5.31
N ASN A 176 -14.33 16.13 4.79
CA ASN A 176 -13.69 17.23 5.52
C ASN A 176 -12.42 16.81 6.29
N GLU A 177 -11.83 15.66 5.97
CA GLU A 177 -10.59 15.20 6.60
C GLU A 177 -9.37 15.94 6.03
N MET A 178 -8.47 16.36 6.91
CA MET A 178 -7.19 16.93 6.50
C MET A 178 -6.29 15.82 5.93
N VAL A 179 -5.92 15.96 4.66
CA VAL A 179 -5.05 15.03 3.93
C VAL A 179 -3.59 15.33 4.23
N GLN A 180 -3.18 16.57 4.00
CA GLN A 180 -1.81 17.05 4.17
C GLN A 180 -1.83 18.53 4.59
N LYS A 181 -0.70 18.99 5.11
CA LYS A 181 -0.43 20.41 5.30
C LYS A 181 1.01 20.71 4.90
N GLN A 182 1.26 21.89 4.38
CA GLN A 182 2.61 22.36 4.07
C GLN A 182 2.76 23.83 4.42
N SER A 183 3.96 24.22 4.84
CA SER A 183 4.35 25.62 4.97
C SER A 183 4.96 26.06 3.65
N VAL A 184 4.41 27.12 3.08
CA VAL A 184 4.83 27.67 1.79
C VAL A 184 5.47 29.03 2.04
N PRO A 185 6.72 29.26 1.58
CA PRO A 185 7.39 30.53 1.76
C PRO A 185 6.60 31.69 1.14
N SER A 186 6.70 32.86 1.73
CA SER A 186 6.02 34.07 1.21
C SER A 186 6.42 34.50 -0.20
N THR A 187 7.58 34.03 -0.67
CA THR A 187 8.09 34.28 -2.03
C THR A 187 7.57 33.28 -3.06
N ALA A 188 6.92 32.19 -2.64
CA ALA A 188 6.43 31.18 -3.56
C ALA A 188 5.11 31.62 -4.19
N THR A 189 5.00 31.41 -5.50
CA THR A 189 3.79 31.66 -6.30
C THR A 189 2.99 30.39 -6.53
N THR A 190 3.53 29.22 -6.17
CA THR A 190 2.90 27.91 -6.35
C THR A 190 3.16 27.00 -5.15
N TYR A 191 2.34 25.96 -5.01
CA TYR A 191 2.56 24.86 -4.09
C TYR A 191 2.17 23.54 -4.72
N ILE A 192 2.78 22.46 -4.24
CA ILE A 192 2.54 21.08 -4.71
C ILE A 192 2.39 20.17 -3.50
N PHE A 193 1.35 19.37 -3.49
CA PHE A 193 1.17 18.25 -2.58
C PHE A 193 1.49 16.96 -3.32
N ASN A 194 2.53 16.27 -2.89
CA ASN A 194 2.96 14.98 -3.44
C ASN A 194 2.35 13.82 -2.65
N TYR A 195 2.29 12.65 -3.28
CA TYR A 195 1.82 11.41 -2.65
C TYR A 195 0.38 11.51 -2.12
N VAL A 196 -0.47 12.28 -2.81
CA VAL A 196 -1.90 12.34 -2.52
C VAL A 196 -2.55 11.11 -3.13
N ARG A 197 -3.26 10.31 -2.33
CA ARG A 197 -3.97 9.14 -2.86
C ARG A 197 -5.09 9.59 -3.80
N THR A 198 -5.26 8.87 -4.90
CA THR A 198 -6.40 9.03 -5.82
C THR A 198 -7.62 8.28 -5.30
N TYR A 199 -7.43 7.17 -4.59
CA TYR A 199 -8.50 6.34 -4.04
C TYR A 199 -8.30 6.03 -2.55
N ASP A 200 -9.38 5.87 -1.81
CA ASP A 200 -9.37 5.39 -0.43
C ASP A 200 -9.11 3.87 -0.35
N ASN A 201 -9.06 3.31 0.86
CA ASN A 201 -8.84 1.88 1.07
C ASN A 201 -10.01 0.99 0.57
N ASN A 202 -11.16 1.58 0.26
CA ASN A 202 -12.34 0.91 -0.30
C ASN A 202 -12.44 1.08 -1.83
N GLY A 203 -11.47 1.75 -2.46
CA GLY A 203 -11.48 2.01 -3.90
C GLY A 203 -12.36 3.20 -4.33
N ARG A 204 -12.80 4.05 -3.41
CA ARG A 204 -13.56 5.27 -3.73
C ARG A 204 -12.60 6.40 -4.07
N ALA A 205 -12.93 7.17 -5.10
CA ALA A 205 -12.14 8.35 -5.46
C ALA A 205 -12.07 9.35 -4.30
N ILE A 206 -10.89 9.95 -4.14
CA ILE A 206 -10.64 11.04 -3.18
C ILE A 206 -10.66 12.36 -3.96
N ASP A 207 -11.65 13.18 -3.64
CA ASP A 207 -11.85 14.53 -4.19
C ASP A 207 -11.29 15.63 -3.29
#